data_AF-A0A8I1JJD4-F1
#
_entry.id   AF-A0A8I1JJD4-F1
#
_cell.length_a   1.000
_cell.length_b   1.000
_cell.length_c   1.000
_cell.angle_alpha   90.00
_cell.angle_beta   90.00
_cell.angle_gamma   90.00
#
_symmetry.space_group_name_H-M   'P 1'
#
loop_
_entity.id
_entity.type
_entity.pdbx_description
1 polymer ?
#
loop_
_entity_poly.entity_id
_entity_poly.type
_entity_poly.pdbx_seq_one_letter_code
_entity_poly.pdbx_strand_id
1 'polypeptide(L)'
;MSTSEMNDQQVAGLAAAICATAEAMGQEMSPGTAAMMAEDLCAYPVPVVKAALKACRFEVKGKLAMADILQRVQSSDGRPGKDEAWAIAMTTNDEFETVVLTDEIQLALAAAKPILDGGDKIGARMAFIDAYQRFVSQAREDAKPVNWHVSVGFDANRRIQAVTKAMELKRIPREHGQKYLADLSVEPVTEDGRAIAGLLTGNVTRPEPAIRQKLELVKNSMMEMRKASAERKTEMRIDAANELADRRALLIKQARDLEAKRAAQ
;
A
#
# COMPACT_ATOMS: atom_id res chain seq x y z
N MET A 1 -24.10 -8.47 8.28
CA MET A 1 -24.06 -9.92 8.02
C MET A 1 -25.48 -10.38 7.84
N SER A 2 -25.92 -10.56 6.60
CA SER A 2 -27.15 -11.30 6.30
C SER A 2 -26.68 -12.60 5.68
N THR A 3 -26.79 -13.69 6.43
CA THR A 3 -26.69 -15.04 5.87
C THR A 3 -27.79 -15.14 4.80
N SER A 4 -27.37 -15.16 3.55
CA SER A 4 -28.24 -15.30 2.38
C SER A 4 -28.66 -16.76 2.20
N GLU A 5 -29.02 -17.43 3.29
CA GLU A 5 -29.56 -18.79 3.22
C GLU A 5 -30.98 -18.69 2.67
N MET A 6 -31.24 -19.43 1.59
CA MET A 6 -32.58 -19.53 1.03
C MET A 6 -33.52 -20.19 2.04
N ASN A 7 -34.73 -19.66 2.20
CA ASN A 7 -35.75 -20.36 2.98
C ASN A 7 -36.33 -21.55 2.20
N ASP A 8 -37.00 -22.48 2.89
CA ASP A 8 -37.53 -23.71 2.28
C ASP A 8 -38.45 -23.45 1.07
N GLN A 9 -39.21 -22.36 1.11
CA GLN A 9 -40.07 -21.95 0.01
C GLN A 9 -39.28 -21.47 -1.22
N GLN A 10 -38.15 -20.79 -1.00
CA GLN A 10 -37.21 -20.39 -2.05
C GLN A 10 -36.48 -21.59 -2.63
N VAL A 11 -36.10 -22.59 -1.82
CA VAL A 11 -35.48 -23.84 -2.29
C VAL A 11 -36.46 -24.64 -3.15
N ALA A 12 -37.71 -24.79 -2.72
CA ALA A 12 -38.75 -25.44 -3.53
C ALA A 12 -39.02 -24.70 -4.85
N GLY A 13 -39.08 -23.36 -4.80
CA GLY A 13 -39.20 -22.53 -6.00
C GLY A 13 -37.99 -22.63 -6.94
N LEU A 14 -36.80 -22.84 -6.37
CA LEU A 14 -35.58 -23.04 -7.14
C LEU A 14 -35.57 -24.39 -7.86
N ALA A 15 -36.01 -25.48 -7.20
CA ALA A 15 -36.16 -26.78 -7.83
C ALA A 15 -37.08 -26.70 -9.08
N ALA A 16 -38.21 -26.01 -8.96
CA ALA A 16 -39.11 -25.77 -10.10
C ALA A 16 -38.42 -24.97 -11.23
N ALA A 17 -37.61 -23.95 -10.88
CA ALA A 17 -36.85 -23.17 -11.86
C ALA A 17 -35.75 -23.99 -12.56
N ILE A 18 -35.13 -24.94 -11.84
CA ILE A 18 -34.11 -25.85 -12.37
C ILE A 18 -34.77 -26.83 -13.37
N CYS A 19 -35.90 -27.45 -13.03
CA CYS A 19 -36.69 -28.27 -13.95
C CYS A 19 -37.05 -27.50 -15.22
N ALA A 20 -37.67 -26.32 -15.08
CA ALA A 20 -38.06 -25.51 -16.23
C ALA A 20 -36.86 -25.10 -17.10
N THR A 21 -35.69 -24.88 -16.50
CA THR A 21 -34.47 -24.54 -17.24
C THR A 21 -33.95 -25.72 -18.06
N ALA A 22 -33.94 -26.93 -17.50
CA ALA A 22 -33.55 -28.11 -18.27
C ALA A 22 -34.54 -28.44 -19.38
N GLU A 23 -35.84 -28.32 -19.11
CA GLU A 23 -36.89 -28.53 -20.12
C GLU A 23 -36.73 -27.56 -21.30
N ALA A 24 -36.46 -26.28 -21.01
CA ALA A 24 -36.16 -25.28 -22.03
C ALA A 24 -34.89 -25.60 -22.84
N MET A 25 -33.96 -26.40 -22.28
CA MET A 25 -32.76 -26.88 -22.94
C MET A 25 -32.95 -28.25 -23.62
N GLY A 26 -34.19 -28.78 -23.66
CA GLY A 26 -34.52 -30.05 -24.30
C GLY A 26 -34.20 -31.29 -23.44
N GLN A 27 -34.12 -31.13 -22.12
CA GLN A 27 -33.89 -32.21 -21.16
C GLN A 27 -35.04 -32.32 -20.17
N GLU A 28 -35.65 -33.50 -20.08
CA GLU A 28 -36.51 -33.83 -18.95
C GLU A 28 -35.68 -34.07 -17.68
N MET A 29 -36.13 -33.51 -16.56
CA MET A 29 -35.49 -33.67 -15.26
C MET A 29 -36.50 -33.99 -14.18
N SER A 30 -36.20 -35.02 -13.41
CA SER A 30 -37.08 -35.43 -12.32
C SER A 30 -37.14 -34.35 -11.22
N PRO A 31 -38.30 -34.13 -10.58
CA PRO A 31 -38.41 -33.20 -9.46
C PRO A 31 -37.44 -33.51 -8.31
N GLY A 32 -37.17 -34.79 -8.04
CA GLY A 32 -36.22 -35.20 -7.00
C GLY A 32 -34.77 -34.80 -7.32
N THR A 33 -34.35 -34.92 -8.58
CA THR A 33 -33.02 -34.45 -9.02
C THR A 33 -32.90 -32.93 -8.88
N ALA A 34 -33.94 -32.19 -9.29
CA ALA A 34 -33.94 -30.74 -9.17
C ALA A 34 -33.99 -30.25 -7.71
N ALA A 35 -34.65 -31.00 -6.82
CA ALA A 35 -34.66 -30.72 -5.38
C ALA A 35 -33.25 -30.87 -4.78
N MET A 36 -32.53 -31.96 -5.07
CA MET A 36 -31.14 -32.13 -4.62
C MET A 36 -30.23 -31.01 -5.14
N MET A 37 -30.35 -30.65 -6.42
CA MET A 37 -29.60 -29.51 -6.97
C MET A 37 -29.95 -28.18 -6.29
N ALA A 38 -31.21 -27.97 -5.93
CA ALA A 38 -31.65 -26.75 -5.24
C ALA A 38 -31.12 -26.69 -3.80
N GLU A 39 -31.07 -27.82 -3.10
CA GLU A 39 -30.46 -27.94 -1.77
C GLU A 39 -28.97 -27.58 -1.83
N ASP A 40 -28.22 -28.13 -2.78
CA ASP A 40 -26.79 -27.81 -2.96
C ASP A 40 -26.55 -26.32 -3.30
N LEU A 41 -27.50 -25.68 -3.99
CA LEU A 41 -27.41 -24.28 -4.37
C LEU A 41 -27.91 -23.30 -3.29
N CYS A 42 -28.46 -23.80 -2.17
CA CYS A 42 -29.05 -22.95 -1.14
C CYS A 42 -28.01 -22.05 -0.43
N ALA A 43 -26.73 -22.42 -0.50
CA ALA A 43 -25.60 -21.63 -0.01
C ALA A 43 -25.35 -20.34 -0.81
N TYR A 44 -25.96 -20.21 -2.01
CA TYR A 44 -25.75 -19.06 -2.89
C TYR A 44 -26.99 -18.15 -2.94
N PRO A 45 -26.83 -16.83 -3.13
CA PRO A 45 -27.97 -15.93 -3.21
C PRO A 45 -28.89 -16.23 -4.40
N VAL A 46 -30.21 -16.18 -4.18
CA VAL A 46 -31.24 -16.43 -5.21
C VAL A 46 -30.99 -15.65 -6.51
N PRO A 47 -30.64 -14.35 -6.47
CA PRO A 47 -30.39 -13.60 -7.71
C PRO A 47 -29.21 -14.15 -8.52
N VAL A 48 -28.16 -14.64 -7.84
CA VAL A 48 -26.97 -15.21 -8.48
C VAL A 48 -27.32 -16.53 -9.16
N VAL A 49 -28.04 -17.42 -8.47
CA VAL A 49 -28.46 -18.70 -9.05
C VAL A 49 -29.40 -18.51 -10.23
N LYS A 50 -30.35 -17.56 -10.15
CA LYS A 50 -31.23 -17.22 -11.29
C LYS A 50 -30.46 -16.70 -12.49
N ALA A 51 -29.45 -15.86 -12.28
CA ALA A 51 -28.58 -15.37 -13.34
C ALA A 51 -27.77 -16.51 -13.98
N ALA A 52 -27.24 -17.43 -13.16
CA ALA A 52 -26.52 -18.61 -13.63
C ALA A 52 -27.40 -19.52 -14.49
N LEU A 53 -28.62 -19.85 -14.03
CA LEU A 53 -29.59 -20.63 -14.81
C LEU A 53 -29.95 -19.95 -16.13
N LYS A 54 -30.10 -18.61 -16.13
CA LYS A 54 -30.32 -17.83 -17.35
C LYS A 54 -29.15 -18.00 -18.33
N ALA A 55 -27.91 -17.84 -17.85
CA ALA A 55 -26.72 -17.99 -18.67
C ALA A 55 -26.57 -19.42 -19.22
N CYS A 56 -26.89 -20.46 -18.43
CA CYS A 56 -26.89 -21.85 -18.90
C CYS A 56 -27.73 -22.03 -20.17
N ARG A 57 -28.93 -21.42 -20.23
CA ARG A 57 -29.81 -21.53 -21.41
C ARG A 57 -29.23 -20.93 -22.69
N PHE A 58 -28.33 -19.95 -22.58
CA PHE A 58 -27.73 -19.28 -23.73
C PHE A 58 -26.39 -19.88 -24.15
N GLU A 59 -25.65 -20.45 -23.20
CA GLU A 59 -24.23 -20.78 -23.40
C GLU A 59 -23.94 -22.28 -23.36
N VAL A 60 -24.69 -23.06 -22.57
CA VAL A 60 -24.43 -24.50 -22.42
C VAL A 60 -24.98 -25.22 -23.63
N LYS A 61 -24.09 -25.93 -24.32
CA LYS A 61 -24.44 -26.79 -25.45
C LYS A 61 -24.73 -28.19 -24.93
N GLY A 62 -26.00 -28.50 -24.74
CA GLY A 62 -26.46 -29.84 -24.35
C GLY A 62 -27.28 -29.84 -23.07
N LYS A 63 -27.13 -30.91 -22.29
CA LYS A 63 -27.89 -31.16 -21.06
C LYS A 63 -27.41 -30.25 -19.94
N LEU A 64 -28.36 -29.74 -19.14
CA LEU A 64 -28.07 -28.96 -17.95
C LEU A 64 -27.43 -29.89 -16.90
N ALA A 65 -26.18 -29.62 -16.55
CA ALA A 65 -25.49 -30.28 -15.45
C ALA A 65 -25.30 -29.32 -14.27
N MET A 66 -25.19 -29.90 -13.06
CA MET A 66 -24.90 -29.13 -11.84
C MET A 66 -23.59 -28.34 -11.97
N ALA A 67 -22.57 -28.95 -12.60
CA ALA A 67 -21.28 -28.32 -12.85
C ALA A 67 -21.41 -27.01 -13.66
N ASP A 68 -22.31 -26.95 -14.64
CA ASP A 68 -22.53 -25.75 -15.47
C ASP A 68 -23.14 -24.59 -14.67
N ILE A 69 -24.03 -24.92 -13.74
CA ILE A 69 -24.67 -23.94 -12.84
C ILE A 69 -23.63 -23.44 -11.85
N LEU A 70 -22.92 -24.35 -11.17
CA LEU A 70 -21.90 -24.02 -10.19
C LEU A 70 -20.78 -23.17 -10.80
N GLN A 71 -20.30 -23.51 -11.99
CA GLN A 71 -19.27 -22.72 -12.68
C GLN A 71 -19.70 -21.26 -12.84
N ARG A 72 -20.96 -21.00 -13.19
CA ARG A 72 -21.49 -19.64 -13.42
C ARG A 72 -21.77 -18.89 -12.13
N VAL A 73 -22.32 -19.58 -11.13
CA VAL A 73 -22.50 -19.03 -9.78
C VAL A 73 -21.15 -18.61 -9.21
N GLN A 74 -20.16 -19.50 -9.28
CA GLN A 74 -18.81 -19.25 -8.79
C GLN A 74 -18.07 -18.18 -9.59
N SER A 75 -18.31 -18.06 -10.91
CA SER A 75 -17.75 -16.96 -11.71
C SER A 75 -18.33 -15.59 -11.34
N SER A 76 -19.44 -15.57 -10.60
CA SER A 76 -20.09 -14.35 -10.12
C SER A 76 -19.72 -13.99 -8.67
N ASP A 77 -18.81 -14.74 -8.03
CA ASP A 77 -18.41 -14.54 -6.64
C ASP A 77 -17.53 -13.30 -6.40
N GLY A 78 -17.22 -12.53 -7.45
CA GLY A 78 -16.47 -11.29 -7.42
C GLY A 78 -14.95 -11.47 -7.43
N ARG A 79 -14.45 -12.70 -7.53
CA ARG A 79 -13.00 -12.97 -7.69
C ARG A 79 -12.58 -12.80 -9.15
N PRO A 80 -11.38 -12.26 -9.41
CA PRO A 80 -10.87 -12.10 -10.77
C PRO A 80 -10.52 -13.47 -11.39
N GLY A 81 -10.55 -13.54 -12.73
CA GLY A 81 -10.05 -14.73 -13.44
C GLY A 81 -8.54 -14.91 -13.24
N LYS A 82 -8.02 -16.13 -13.40
CA LYS A 82 -6.58 -16.46 -13.17
C LYS A 82 -5.60 -15.51 -13.88
N ASP A 83 -5.92 -15.08 -15.09
CA ASP A 83 -5.04 -14.25 -15.91
C ASP A 83 -5.13 -12.77 -15.47
N GLU A 84 -6.32 -12.32 -15.05
CA GLU A 84 -6.53 -11.00 -14.45
C GLU A 84 -5.88 -10.91 -13.07
N ALA A 85 -6.02 -11.96 -12.25
CA ALA A 85 -5.36 -12.11 -10.96
C ALA A 85 -3.83 -12.01 -11.09
N TRP A 86 -3.25 -12.66 -12.11
CA TRP A 86 -1.84 -12.53 -12.42
C TRP A 86 -1.45 -11.09 -12.81
N ALA A 87 -2.26 -10.42 -13.62
CA ALA A 87 -2.00 -9.02 -14.00
C ALA A 87 -2.01 -8.09 -12.78
N ILE A 88 -2.95 -8.30 -11.84
CA ILE A 88 -2.98 -7.58 -10.55
C ILE A 88 -1.72 -7.91 -9.73
N ALA A 89 -1.34 -9.19 -9.63
CA ALA A 89 -0.15 -9.61 -8.91
C ALA A 89 1.14 -9.00 -9.49
N MET A 90 1.24 -8.80 -10.81
CA MET A 90 2.42 -8.17 -11.39
C MET A 90 2.57 -6.68 -11.03
N THR A 91 1.47 -5.99 -10.70
CA THR A 91 1.56 -4.61 -10.22
C THR A 91 2.14 -4.49 -8.82
N THR A 92 2.12 -5.56 -8.01
CA THR A 92 2.65 -5.49 -6.63
C THR A 92 4.19 -5.61 -6.57
N ASN A 93 4.85 -5.89 -7.69
CA ASN A 93 6.32 -5.95 -7.71
C ASN A 93 6.98 -4.57 -7.60
N ASP A 94 6.24 -3.50 -7.90
CA ASP A 94 6.69 -2.13 -7.70
C ASP A 94 6.15 -1.62 -6.36
N GLU A 95 7.03 -1.36 -5.40
CA GLU A 95 6.66 -0.86 -4.06
C GLU A 95 6.06 0.56 -4.11
N PHE A 96 6.26 1.31 -5.19
CA PHE A 96 5.60 2.59 -5.40
C PHE A 96 4.12 2.43 -5.77
N GLU A 97 3.73 1.27 -6.32
CA GLU A 97 2.37 1.01 -6.74
C GLU A 97 1.45 0.69 -5.57
N THR A 98 0.25 1.27 -5.62
CA THR A 98 -0.85 0.87 -4.74
C THR A 98 -1.72 -0.12 -5.49
N VAL A 99 -1.97 -1.28 -4.89
CA VAL A 99 -2.67 -2.36 -5.56
C VAL A 99 -3.87 -2.78 -4.75
N VAL A 100 -5.00 -2.93 -5.43
CA VAL A 100 -6.22 -3.51 -4.84
C VAL A 100 -6.32 -4.96 -5.31
N LEU A 101 -6.18 -5.89 -4.36
CA LEU A 101 -6.10 -7.32 -4.60
C LEU A 101 -6.93 -8.10 -3.56
N THR A 102 -7.06 -9.40 -3.77
CA THR A 102 -7.74 -10.31 -2.83
C THR A 102 -6.74 -11.12 -2.01
N ASP A 103 -7.21 -11.68 -0.89
CA ASP A 103 -6.42 -12.59 -0.04
C ASP A 103 -5.77 -13.72 -0.87
N GLU A 104 -6.51 -14.31 -1.81
CA GLU A 104 -6.04 -15.42 -2.63
C GLU A 104 -4.92 -15.00 -3.59
N ILE A 105 -4.99 -13.78 -4.14
CA ILE A 105 -3.90 -13.22 -4.97
C ILE A 105 -2.64 -13.06 -4.13
N GLN A 106 -2.77 -12.53 -2.91
CA GLN A 106 -1.63 -12.31 -2.02
C GLN A 106 -0.95 -13.63 -1.63
N LEU A 107 -1.73 -14.65 -1.27
CA LEU A 107 -1.21 -15.97 -0.94
C LEU A 107 -0.56 -16.67 -2.14
N ALA A 108 -1.18 -16.58 -3.32
CA ALA A 108 -0.62 -17.14 -4.55
C ALA A 108 0.68 -16.46 -4.96
N LEU A 109 0.77 -15.13 -4.80
CA LEU A 109 1.98 -14.38 -5.06
C LEU A 109 3.12 -14.81 -4.14
N ALA A 110 2.84 -15.04 -2.85
CA ALA A 110 3.86 -15.53 -1.91
C ALA A 110 4.46 -16.88 -2.36
N ALA A 111 3.65 -17.78 -2.93
CA ALA A 111 4.12 -19.05 -3.48
C ALA A 111 4.97 -18.88 -4.74
N ALA A 112 4.65 -17.92 -5.61
CA ALA A 112 5.37 -17.66 -6.85
C ALA A 112 6.63 -16.80 -6.68
N LYS A 113 6.73 -16.05 -5.57
CA LYS A 113 7.77 -15.04 -5.35
C LYS A 113 9.21 -15.56 -5.46
N PRO A 114 9.60 -16.72 -4.89
CA PRO A 114 10.97 -17.22 -5.04
C PRO A 114 11.39 -17.48 -6.49
N ILE A 115 10.45 -17.94 -7.33
CA ILE A 115 10.69 -18.21 -8.75
C ILE A 115 10.80 -16.89 -9.52
N LEU A 116 9.93 -15.93 -9.17
CA LEU A 116 9.91 -14.61 -9.78
C LEU A 116 11.17 -13.80 -9.47
N ASP A 117 11.63 -13.85 -8.22
CA ASP A 117 12.86 -13.22 -7.76
C ASP A 117 14.10 -13.87 -8.44
N GLY A 118 14.00 -15.15 -8.82
CA GLY A 118 14.96 -15.84 -9.68
C GLY A 118 14.93 -15.45 -11.16
N GLY A 119 14.00 -14.58 -11.58
CA GLY A 119 13.88 -14.05 -12.94
C GLY A 119 13.04 -14.89 -13.90
N ASP A 120 12.55 -16.06 -13.49
CA ASP A 120 11.69 -16.91 -14.34
C ASP A 120 10.22 -16.48 -14.25
N LYS A 121 9.83 -15.54 -15.11
CA LYS A 121 8.45 -15.03 -15.17
C LYS A 121 7.44 -16.08 -15.61
N ILE A 122 7.83 -17.06 -16.42
CA ILE A 122 6.91 -18.09 -16.94
C ILE A 122 6.67 -19.11 -15.83
N GLY A 123 7.73 -19.61 -15.19
CA GLY A 123 7.64 -20.50 -14.04
C GLY A 123 6.86 -19.86 -12.89
N ALA A 124 7.13 -18.59 -12.59
CA ALA A 124 6.39 -17.85 -11.57
C ALA A 124 4.89 -17.74 -11.89
N ARG A 125 4.54 -17.45 -13.15
CA ARG A 125 3.14 -17.41 -13.58
C ARG A 125 2.45 -18.75 -13.43
N MET A 126 3.12 -19.85 -13.78
CA MET A 126 2.57 -21.20 -13.64
C MET A 126 2.34 -21.55 -12.17
N ALA A 127 3.32 -21.30 -11.31
CA ALA A 127 3.20 -21.52 -9.87
C ALA A 127 2.10 -20.65 -9.23
N PHE A 128 2.00 -19.38 -9.67
CA PHE A 128 0.95 -18.47 -9.22
C PHE A 128 -0.44 -18.99 -9.60
N ILE A 129 -0.66 -19.34 -10.86
CA ILE A 129 -1.99 -19.77 -11.34
C ILE A 129 -2.45 -21.02 -10.60
N ASP A 130 -1.55 -21.99 -10.43
CA ASP A 130 -1.83 -23.23 -9.69
C ASP A 130 -2.22 -22.94 -8.23
N ALA A 131 -1.39 -22.14 -7.53
CA ALA A 131 -1.66 -21.76 -6.14
C ALA A 131 -2.97 -20.93 -6.01
N TYR A 132 -3.20 -19.98 -6.91
CA TYR A 132 -4.40 -19.14 -6.93
C TYR A 132 -5.65 -19.99 -7.08
N GLN A 133 -5.69 -20.89 -8.06
CA GLN A 133 -6.84 -21.76 -8.28
C GLN A 133 -7.11 -22.64 -7.05
N ARG A 134 -6.07 -23.18 -6.41
CA ARG A 134 -6.23 -23.94 -5.16
C ARG A 134 -6.80 -23.10 -4.02
N PHE A 135 -6.30 -21.89 -3.81
CA PHE A 135 -6.82 -21.00 -2.75
C PHE A 135 -8.25 -20.53 -3.03
N VAL A 136 -8.61 -20.29 -4.29
CA VAL A 136 -9.99 -19.97 -4.69
C VAL A 136 -10.92 -21.15 -4.43
N SER A 137 -10.52 -22.37 -4.80
CA SER A 137 -11.31 -23.57 -4.50
C SER A 137 -11.52 -23.74 -3.00
N GLN A 138 -10.45 -23.64 -2.20
CA GLN A 138 -10.56 -23.73 -0.74
C GLN A 138 -11.48 -22.65 -0.16
N ALA A 139 -11.34 -21.40 -0.58
CA ALA A 139 -12.18 -20.32 -0.10
C ALA A 139 -13.66 -20.53 -0.45
N ARG A 140 -13.96 -21.18 -1.58
CA ARG A 140 -15.33 -21.54 -1.97
C ARG A 140 -15.88 -22.70 -1.14
N GLU A 141 -15.06 -23.71 -0.87
CA GLU A 141 -15.41 -24.83 0.02
C GLU A 141 -15.72 -24.32 1.44
N ASP A 142 -14.92 -23.37 1.93
CA ASP A 142 -15.10 -22.74 3.25
C ASP A 142 -16.22 -21.68 3.28
N ALA A 143 -16.94 -21.49 2.16
CA ALA A 143 -17.93 -20.43 1.97
C ALA A 143 -17.42 -19.01 2.35
N LYS A 144 -16.11 -18.77 2.20
CA LYS A 144 -15.49 -17.49 2.54
C LYS A 144 -15.80 -16.45 1.45
N PRO A 145 -16.44 -15.31 1.79
CA PRO A 145 -16.70 -14.26 0.84
C PRO A 145 -15.39 -13.66 0.30
N VAL A 146 -15.41 -13.17 -0.94
CA VAL A 146 -14.24 -12.47 -1.50
C VAL A 146 -13.94 -11.24 -0.64
N ASN A 147 -12.66 -11.08 -0.29
CA ASN A 147 -12.18 -9.94 0.45
C ASN A 147 -11.24 -9.13 -0.44
N TRP A 148 -11.69 -7.96 -0.91
CA TRP A 148 -10.86 -7.01 -1.64
C TRP A 148 -10.27 -5.99 -0.68
N HIS A 149 -8.94 -5.86 -0.68
CA HIS A 149 -8.23 -4.92 0.18
C HIS A 149 -7.17 -4.13 -0.58
N VAL A 150 -6.82 -2.96 -0.04
CA VAL A 150 -5.82 -2.06 -0.63
C VAL A 150 -4.46 -2.33 0.03
N SER A 151 -3.47 -2.71 -0.77
CA SER A 151 -2.07 -2.69 -0.39
C SER A 151 -1.46 -1.35 -0.79
N VAL A 152 -1.06 -0.57 0.21
CA VAL A 152 -0.64 0.82 0.05
C VAL A 152 0.81 0.89 -0.40
N GLY A 153 1.05 1.54 -1.54
CA GLY A 153 2.40 1.83 -2.05
C GLY A 153 2.92 3.20 -1.60
N PHE A 154 4.19 3.48 -1.91
CA PHE A 154 4.85 4.73 -1.49
C PHE A 154 4.36 5.99 -2.21
N ASP A 155 3.86 5.91 -3.45
CA ASP A 155 3.46 7.09 -4.23
C ASP A 155 2.05 7.58 -3.86
N ALA A 156 1.95 8.81 -3.34
CA ALA A 156 0.68 9.46 -2.97
C ALA A 156 -0.30 9.64 -4.13
N ASN A 157 0.18 9.94 -5.34
CA ASN A 157 -0.68 10.15 -6.49
C ASN A 157 -1.21 8.82 -7.01
N ARG A 158 -0.38 7.77 -7.02
CA ARG A 158 -0.79 6.42 -7.45
C ARG A 158 -1.78 5.78 -6.48
N ARG A 159 -1.71 6.10 -5.17
CA ARG A 159 -2.72 5.69 -4.17
C ARG A 159 -4.13 6.10 -4.58
N ILE A 160 -4.33 7.37 -4.92
CA ILE A 160 -5.64 7.91 -5.31
C ILE A 160 -6.15 7.21 -6.57
N GLN A 161 -5.28 7.04 -7.58
CA GLN A 161 -5.65 6.41 -8.85
C GLN A 161 -6.08 4.95 -8.66
N ALA A 162 -5.31 4.18 -7.88
CA ALA A 162 -5.59 2.77 -7.62
C ALA A 162 -6.93 2.56 -6.90
N VAL A 163 -7.19 3.35 -5.85
CA VAL A 163 -8.45 3.27 -5.09
C VAL A 163 -9.64 3.72 -5.95
N THR A 164 -9.49 4.80 -6.72
CA THR A 164 -10.54 5.29 -7.63
C THR A 164 -10.90 4.23 -8.68
N LYS A 165 -9.89 3.64 -9.32
CA LYS A 165 -10.08 2.56 -10.30
C LYS A 165 -10.76 1.33 -9.69
N ALA A 166 -10.40 0.96 -8.46
CA ALA A 166 -11.03 -0.15 -7.77
C ALA A 166 -12.52 0.09 -7.46
N MET A 167 -12.91 1.34 -7.18
CA MET A 167 -14.32 1.72 -7.03
C MET A 167 -15.08 1.64 -8.36
N GLU A 168 -14.48 2.11 -9.46
CA GLU A 168 -15.07 2.04 -10.81
C GLU A 168 -15.30 0.59 -11.25
N LEU A 169 -14.33 -0.28 -10.99
CA LEU A 169 -14.40 -1.72 -11.25
C LEU A 169 -15.29 -2.47 -10.23
N LYS A 170 -15.90 -1.78 -9.26
CA LYS A 170 -16.72 -2.35 -8.19
C LYS A 170 -16.02 -3.45 -7.37
N ARG A 171 -14.68 -3.41 -7.32
CA ARG A 171 -13.88 -4.31 -6.48
C ARG A 171 -13.98 -3.93 -5.01
N ILE A 172 -14.12 -2.64 -4.72
CA ILE A 172 -14.41 -2.11 -3.40
C ILE A 172 -15.69 -1.26 -3.42
N PRO A 173 -16.52 -1.28 -2.36
CA PRO A 173 -17.67 -0.41 -2.25
C PRO A 173 -17.27 1.07 -2.29
N ARG A 174 -18.12 1.91 -2.91
CA ARG A 174 -17.84 3.35 -3.07
C ARG A 174 -17.59 4.05 -1.73
N GLU A 175 -18.39 3.73 -0.71
CA GLU A 175 -18.24 4.29 0.64
C GLU A 175 -16.90 3.92 1.27
N HIS A 176 -16.47 2.66 1.10
CA HIS A 176 -15.20 2.18 1.62
C HIS A 176 -14.02 2.82 0.88
N GLY A 177 -14.11 2.93 -0.45
CA GLY A 177 -13.09 3.63 -1.24
C GLY A 177 -12.97 5.11 -0.89
N GLN A 178 -14.08 5.80 -0.62
CA GLN A 178 -14.05 7.19 -0.14
C GLN A 178 -13.34 7.34 1.21
N LYS A 179 -13.53 6.40 2.14
CA LYS A 179 -12.79 6.36 3.39
C LYS A 179 -11.29 6.19 3.16
N TYR A 180 -10.89 5.24 2.31
CA TYR A 180 -9.48 5.09 1.93
C TYR A 180 -8.92 6.37 1.32
N LEU A 181 -9.66 7.07 0.46
CA LEU A 181 -9.19 8.32 -0.13
C LEU A 181 -9.04 9.44 0.92
N ALA A 182 -9.94 9.52 1.90
CA ALA A 182 -9.83 10.48 3.00
C ALA A 182 -8.67 10.17 3.95
N ASP A 183 -8.42 8.89 4.24
CA ASP A 183 -7.32 8.45 5.10
C ASP A 183 -5.96 8.56 4.41
N LEU A 184 -5.92 8.33 3.09
CA LEU A 184 -4.70 8.35 2.27
C LEU A 184 -4.42 9.71 1.64
N SER A 185 -5.33 10.69 1.74
CA SER A 185 -5.06 12.07 1.36
C SER A 185 -4.05 12.68 2.33
N VAL A 186 -2.77 12.49 2.01
CA VAL A 186 -1.70 13.26 2.64
C VAL A 186 -1.85 14.68 2.10
N GLU A 187 -2.13 15.65 2.98
CA GLU A 187 -2.03 17.06 2.60
C GLU A 187 -0.67 17.26 1.91
N PRO A 188 -0.64 17.86 0.71
CA PRO A 188 0.61 18.05 0.00
C PRO A 188 1.59 18.77 0.91
N VAL A 189 2.84 18.27 0.98
CA VAL A 189 3.89 18.91 1.79
C VAL A 189 3.88 20.39 1.48
N THR A 190 3.56 21.20 2.49
CA THR A 190 3.43 22.64 2.32
C THR A 190 4.78 23.23 1.92
N GLU A 191 4.78 24.42 1.33
CA GLU A 191 6.02 25.13 1.05
C GLU A 191 6.83 25.37 2.33
N ASP A 192 6.15 25.50 3.47
CA ASP A 192 6.74 25.54 4.81
C ASP A 192 7.43 24.23 5.20
N GLY A 193 6.79 23.07 4.98
CA GLY A 193 7.41 21.77 5.21
C GLY A 193 8.65 21.56 4.34
N ARG A 194 8.61 22.03 3.08
CA ARG A 194 9.78 22.03 2.18
C ARG A 194 10.88 22.97 2.68
N ALA A 195 10.54 24.16 3.20
CA ALA A 195 11.52 25.10 3.74
C ALA A 195 12.23 24.54 4.98
N ILE A 196 11.50 23.87 5.88
CA ILE A 196 12.09 23.22 7.07
C ILE A 196 13.03 22.07 6.66
N ALA A 197 12.62 21.22 5.72
CA ALA A 197 13.49 20.16 5.18
C ALA A 197 14.72 20.74 4.43
N GLY A 198 14.55 21.88 3.75
CA GLY A 198 15.64 22.62 3.10
C GLY A 198 16.73 23.08 4.07
N LEU A 199 16.37 23.45 5.30
CA LEU A 199 17.33 23.81 6.35
C LEU A 199 18.17 22.61 6.82
N LEU A 200 17.60 21.40 6.83
CA LEU A 200 18.30 20.17 7.18
C LEU A 200 19.16 19.63 6.03
N THR A 201 18.73 19.84 4.78
CA THR A 201 19.34 19.26 3.58
C THR A 201 20.24 20.22 2.81
N GLY A 202 20.27 21.50 3.18
CA GLY A 202 21.08 22.54 2.53
C GLY A 202 20.51 23.08 1.21
N ASN A 203 19.31 22.68 0.81
CA ASN A 203 18.65 23.15 -0.41
C ASN A 203 17.74 24.36 -0.13
N VAL A 204 18.00 25.47 -0.82
CA VAL A 204 17.29 26.75 -0.61
C VAL A 204 16.01 26.81 -1.43
N THR A 205 14.85 26.86 -0.78
CA THR A 205 13.56 27.26 -1.38
C THR A 205 13.15 28.66 -0.88
N ARG A 206 12.18 29.32 -1.54
CA ARG A 206 11.74 30.69 -1.19
C ARG A 206 10.56 30.64 -0.20
N PRO A 207 10.76 30.86 1.11
CA PRO A 207 9.67 30.81 2.08
C PRO A 207 8.75 32.04 1.98
N GLU A 208 7.53 31.88 2.51
CA GLU A 208 6.54 32.93 2.68
C GLU A 208 7.06 34.14 3.52
N PRO A 209 6.47 35.34 3.33
CA PRO A 209 6.96 36.58 3.93
C PRO A 209 7.06 36.55 5.47
N ALA A 210 6.11 35.90 6.15
CA ALA A 210 6.06 35.84 7.62
C ALA A 210 7.20 34.99 8.21
N ILE A 211 7.54 33.86 7.57
CA ILE A 211 8.64 32.98 7.99
C ILE A 211 9.99 33.60 7.65
N ARG A 212 10.09 34.34 6.53
CA ARG A 212 11.29 35.10 6.16
C ARG A 212 11.70 36.10 7.24
N GLN A 213 10.75 36.79 7.86
CA GLN A 213 11.04 37.72 8.97
C GLN A 213 11.61 36.99 10.18
N LYS A 214 11.03 35.84 10.56
CA LYS A 214 11.55 35.02 11.67
C LYS A 214 12.95 34.50 11.39
N LEU A 215 13.22 34.06 10.16
CA LEU A 215 14.55 33.57 9.75
C LEU A 215 15.60 34.69 9.70
N GLU A 216 15.24 35.90 9.28
CA GLU A 216 16.14 37.07 9.34
C GLU A 216 16.48 37.45 10.80
N LEU A 217 15.51 37.37 11.71
CA LEU A 217 15.78 37.57 13.14
C LEU A 217 16.79 36.55 13.69
N VAL A 218 16.62 35.26 13.35
CA VAL A 218 17.54 34.20 13.77
C VAL A 218 18.93 34.42 13.18
N LYS A 219 19.03 34.73 11.88
CA LYS A 219 20.30 35.02 11.20
C LYS A 219 21.03 36.20 11.84
N ASN A 220 20.32 37.28 12.15
CA ASN A 220 20.91 38.45 12.81
C ASN A 220 21.41 38.09 14.22
N SER A 221 20.64 37.32 14.99
CA SER A 221 21.08 36.86 16.31
C SER A 221 22.35 35.99 16.26
N MET A 222 22.48 35.14 15.23
CA MET A 222 23.68 34.32 15.03
C MET A 222 24.89 35.14 14.60
N MET A 223 24.69 36.17 13.78
CA MET A 223 25.76 37.09 13.35
C MET A 223 26.31 37.89 14.53
N GLU A 224 25.43 38.40 15.40
CA GLU A 224 25.82 39.11 16.62
C GLU A 224 26.61 38.20 17.56
N MET A 225 26.16 36.96 17.78
CA MET A 225 26.92 35.98 18.58
C MET A 225 28.30 35.69 17.98
N ARG A 226 28.41 35.56 16.65
CA ARG A 226 29.69 35.32 15.97
C ARG A 226 30.64 36.50 16.14
N LYS A 227 30.15 37.73 16.02
CA LYS A 227 30.94 38.94 16.19
C LYS A 227 31.45 39.07 17.63
N ALA A 228 30.56 38.91 18.62
CA ALA A 228 30.93 38.91 20.04
C ALA A 228 31.94 37.81 20.39
N SER A 229 31.82 36.62 19.78
CA SER A 229 32.79 35.53 19.96
C SER A 229 34.15 35.85 19.33
N ALA A 230 34.18 36.53 18.18
CA ALA A 230 35.41 36.96 17.53
C ALA A 230 36.14 38.03 18.36
N GLU A 231 35.39 39.02 18.88
CA GLU A 231 35.91 40.08 19.74
C GLU A 231 36.56 39.52 21.01
N ARG A 232 35.89 38.57 21.69
CA ARG A 232 36.47 37.86 22.85
C ARG A 232 37.75 37.09 22.50
N LYS A 233 37.80 36.45 21.33
CA LYS A 233 39.02 35.73 20.88
C LYS A 233 40.17 36.70 20.60
N THR A 234 39.90 37.88 20.05
CA THR A 234 40.93 38.91 19.85
C THR A 234 41.43 39.46 21.17
N GLU A 235 40.55 39.72 22.13
CA GLU A 235 40.91 40.18 23.47
C GLU A 235 41.81 39.17 24.20
N MET A 236 41.42 37.89 24.22
CA MET A 236 42.26 36.82 24.78
C MET A 236 43.65 36.71 24.11
N ARG A 237 43.76 36.99 22.81
CA ARG A 237 45.05 36.98 22.10
C ARG A 237 45.94 38.16 22.50
N ILE A 238 45.35 39.34 22.70
CA ILE A 238 46.06 40.53 23.14
C ILE A 238 46.59 40.31 24.55
N ASP A 239 45.77 39.79 25.46
CA ASP A 239 46.17 39.50 26.84
C ASP A 239 47.30 38.47 26.90
N ALA A 240 47.19 37.38 26.13
CA ALA A 240 48.25 36.38 26.05
C ALA A 240 49.57 36.93 25.48
N ALA A 241 49.50 37.86 24.52
CA ALA A 241 50.69 38.51 23.96
C ALA A 241 51.36 39.44 24.99
N ASN A 242 50.57 40.18 25.77
CA ASN A 242 51.06 41.05 26.84
C ASN A 242 51.73 40.23 27.96
N GLU A 243 51.09 39.14 28.40
CA GLU A 243 51.66 38.27 29.44
C GLU A 243 53.01 37.66 29.00
N LEU A 244 53.13 37.29 27.74
CA LEU A 244 54.37 36.76 27.18
C LEU A 244 55.47 37.84 27.09
N ALA A 245 55.10 39.08 26.73
CA ALA A 245 56.01 40.22 26.73
C ALA A 245 56.55 40.52 28.14
N ASP A 246 55.68 40.51 29.15
CA ASP A 246 56.05 40.73 30.56
C ASP A 246 56.99 39.64 31.08
N ARG A 247 56.70 38.37 30.79
CA ARG A 247 57.59 37.25 31.13
C ARG A 247 58.95 37.37 30.45
N ARG A 248 58.99 37.79 29.18
CA ARG A 248 60.24 38.01 28.45
C ARG A 248 61.06 39.14 29.08
N ALA A 249 60.42 40.24 29.46
CA ALA A 249 61.08 41.37 30.13
C ALA A 249 61.68 40.95 31.49
N LEU A 250 60.96 40.13 32.27
CA LEU A 250 61.44 39.58 33.54
C LEU A 250 62.68 38.69 33.34
N LEU A 251 62.65 37.78 32.36
CA LEU A 251 63.78 36.90 32.06
C LEU A 251 65.02 37.67 31.59
N ILE A 252 64.85 38.70 30.77
CA ILE A 252 65.95 39.59 30.34
C ILE A 252 66.58 40.30 31.54
N LYS A 253 65.76 40.77 32.49
CA LYS A 253 66.24 41.40 33.72
C LYS A 253 67.04 40.41 34.58
N GLN A 254 66.54 39.19 34.76
CA GLN A 254 67.23 38.13 35.50
C GLN A 254 68.56 37.74 34.84
N ALA A 255 68.62 37.67 33.51
CA ALA A 255 69.84 37.38 32.77
C ALA A 255 70.91 38.47 32.98
N ARG A 256 70.51 39.75 32.92
CA ARG A 256 71.42 40.88 33.21
C ARG A 256 71.94 40.87 34.64
N ASP A 257 71.07 40.55 35.61
CA ASP A 257 71.46 40.47 37.02
C ASP A 257 72.45 39.31 37.28
N LEU A 258 72.31 38.20 36.55
CA LEU A 258 73.25 37.07 36.60
C LEU A 258 74.60 37.38 35.95
N GLU A 259 74.61 38.08 34.81
CA GLU A 259 75.84 38.57 34.16
C GLU A 259 76.59 39.56 35.05
N ALA A 260 75.88 40.50 35.69
CA ALA A 260 76.47 41.44 36.63
C ALA A 260 77.08 40.75 37.86
N LYS A 261 76.44 39.68 38.37
CA LYS A 261 76.98 38.87 39.46
C LYS A 261 78.21 38.06 39.05
N ARG A 262 78.29 37.59 37.80
CA ARG A 262 79.47 36.89 37.27
C ARG A 262 80.66 37.82 37.01
N ALA A 263 80.42 39.08 36.66
CA ALA A 263 81.48 40.08 36.45
C ALA A 263 82.08 40.63 37.76
N ALA A 264 81.45 40.34 38.90
CA ALA A 264 81.88 40.78 40.24
C ALA A 264 82.63 39.67 41.04
N GLN A 265 82.89 38.51 40.43
CA GLN A 265 83.74 37.42 40.95
C GLN A 265 85.07 37.39 40.20
#